data_AF-A0A7Y5XYH5-F1
#
_entry.id   AF-A0A7Y5XYH5-F1
#
_cell.length_a   1.000
_cell.length_b   1.000
_cell.length_c   1.000
_cell.angle_alpha   90.00
_cell.angle_beta   90.00
_cell.angle_gamma   90.00
#
_symmetry.space_group_name_H-M   'P 1'
#
loop_
_entity.id
_entity.type
_entity.pdbx_description
1 polymer ?
#
loop_
_entity_poly.entity_id
_entity_poly.type
_entity_poly.pdbx_seq_one_letter_code
_entity_poly.pdbx_strand_id
1 'polypeptide(L)'
;MSTAAHPDPVAEGLIQDTRERRSARLGSRALWASATTGGLVAVVASALLVGYDSGRELSPLLLVALVGSYALAYNVEFEVGPGLAVATELVFVPMLFLLPLELVPLSVAAGVMLGNVLELAEGKIRLERVLGRLGEATYSLGPVLVLVAAGAPTARDAAPLVVLVALAAQFAFDFVHASSHTKIALGMSPRMFVRDLSIAWAVDCALAPIGFLAAVAAGEHGIYVLLVLPLAGLLRTFARERRTRIDHALELSHAYRGTAMLLGDVVEADDAYTGSHSQDVVLLS
;
A
#
# COMPACT_ATOMS: atom_id res chain seq x y z
N MET A 1 -25.17 -26.21 -1.79
CA MET A 1 -24.82 -25.85 -3.18
C MET A 1 -23.89 -24.66 -3.11
N SER A 2 -22.61 -24.88 -3.34
CA SER A 2 -21.60 -23.82 -3.36
C SER A 2 -21.76 -23.06 -4.67
N THR A 3 -22.21 -21.81 -4.60
CA THR A 3 -22.08 -20.87 -5.72
C THR A 3 -20.60 -20.69 -5.99
N ALA A 4 -20.07 -21.43 -6.97
CA ALA A 4 -18.79 -21.10 -7.57
C ALA A 4 -18.90 -19.66 -8.06
N ALA A 5 -18.23 -18.74 -7.39
CA ALA A 5 -18.16 -17.35 -7.83
C ALA A 5 -17.56 -17.37 -9.24
N HIS A 6 -18.36 -17.04 -10.25
CA HIS A 6 -17.83 -16.79 -11.57
C HIS A 6 -16.76 -15.69 -11.44
N PRO A 7 -15.51 -15.94 -11.85
CA PRO A 7 -14.52 -14.88 -11.87
C PRO A 7 -15.00 -13.76 -12.79
N ASP A 8 -15.03 -12.53 -12.27
CA ASP A 8 -15.36 -11.33 -13.03
C ASP A 8 -14.18 -10.99 -13.95
N PRO A 9 -14.31 -11.12 -15.29
CA PRO A 9 -13.21 -10.91 -16.22
C PRO A 9 -12.69 -9.46 -16.22
N VAL A 10 -13.52 -8.50 -15.82
CA VAL A 10 -13.09 -7.10 -15.63
C VAL A 10 -12.16 -7.00 -14.42
N ALA A 11 -12.49 -7.68 -13.32
CA ALA A 11 -11.64 -7.71 -12.13
C ALA A 11 -10.30 -8.42 -12.39
N GLU A 12 -10.31 -9.52 -13.15
CA GLU A 12 -9.10 -10.24 -13.58
C GLU A 12 -8.18 -9.36 -14.44
N GLY A 13 -8.75 -8.66 -15.42
CA GLY A 13 -8.01 -7.73 -16.27
C GLY A 13 -7.36 -6.59 -15.49
N LEU A 14 -8.08 -6.01 -14.52
CA LEU A 14 -7.54 -4.95 -13.65
C LEU A 14 -6.37 -5.42 -12.76
N ILE A 15 -6.43 -6.67 -12.28
CA ILE A 15 -5.34 -7.26 -11.49
C ILE A 15 -4.09 -7.46 -12.37
N GLN A 16 -4.27 -7.97 -13.59
CA GLN A 16 -3.17 -8.18 -14.53
C GLN A 16 -2.52 -6.85 -14.97
N ASP A 17 -3.33 -5.85 -15.32
CA ASP A 17 -2.88 -4.48 -15.64
C ASP A 17 -2.04 -3.88 -14.51
N THR A 18 -2.49 -4.05 -13.26
CA THR A 18 -1.79 -3.55 -12.08
C THR A 18 -0.43 -4.21 -11.91
N ARG A 19 -0.34 -5.53 -12.16
CA ARG A 19 0.91 -6.30 -12.10
C ARG A 19 1.88 -5.92 -13.22
N GLU A 20 1.40 -5.74 -14.45
CA GLU A 20 2.22 -5.33 -15.59
C GLU A 20 2.79 -3.91 -15.40
N ARG A 21 1.97 -2.98 -14.88
CA ARG A 21 2.44 -1.63 -14.52
C ARG A 21 3.50 -1.63 -13.42
N ARG A 22 3.50 -2.64 -12.54
CA ARG A 22 4.51 -2.79 -11.46
C ARG A 22 5.87 -3.23 -12.00
N SER A 23 5.92 -4.12 -12.98
CA SER A 23 7.18 -4.62 -13.57
C SER A 23 7.73 -3.70 -14.67
N ALA A 24 6.89 -2.86 -15.27
CA ALA A 24 7.27 -1.89 -16.28
C ALA A 24 8.28 -0.84 -15.79
N ARG A 25 9.07 -0.30 -16.73
CA ARG A 25 10.00 0.83 -16.50
C ARG A 25 9.22 2.09 -16.12
N LEU A 26 9.77 2.88 -15.20
CA LEU A 26 9.21 4.21 -14.90
C LEU A 26 9.62 5.19 -16.00
N GLY A 27 8.63 5.84 -16.61
CA GLY A 27 8.87 6.99 -17.47
C GLY A 27 9.46 8.16 -16.66
N SER A 28 10.20 9.05 -17.33
CA SER A 28 10.81 10.23 -16.72
C SER A 28 9.81 11.11 -15.94
N ARG A 29 8.57 11.21 -16.42
CA ARG A 29 7.49 11.94 -15.73
C ARG A 29 7.09 11.33 -14.40
N ALA A 30 7.07 10.00 -14.31
CA ALA A 30 6.76 9.31 -13.06
C ALA A 30 7.88 9.51 -12.03
N LEU A 31 9.14 9.47 -12.48
CA LEU A 31 10.28 9.76 -11.61
C LEU A 31 10.24 11.21 -11.07
N TRP A 32 9.92 12.18 -11.93
CA TRP A 32 9.73 13.57 -11.49
C TRP A 32 8.56 13.71 -10.50
N ALA A 33 7.45 13.03 -10.74
CA ALA A 33 6.32 13.01 -9.83
C ALA A 33 6.73 12.54 -8.43
N SER A 34 7.42 11.41 -8.35
CA SER A 34 7.95 10.86 -7.10
C SER A 34 9.01 11.76 -6.44
N ALA A 35 9.87 12.39 -7.23
CA ALA A 35 10.88 13.31 -6.71
C ALA A 35 10.24 14.57 -6.11
N THR A 36 9.16 15.08 -6.71
CA THR A 36 8.46 16.25 -6.16
C THR A 36 7.76 15.96 -4.83
N THR A 37 7.07 14.83 -4.72
CA THR A 37 6.40 14.45 -3.46
C THR A 37 7.40 14.00 -2.41
N GLY A 38 8.41 13.20 -2.78
CA GLY A 38 9.50 12.81 -1.89
C GLY A 38 10.33 14.00 -1.41
N GLY A 39 10.57 15.00 -2.27
CA GLY A 39 11.21 16.25 -1.91
C GLY A 39 10.40 17.06 -0.89
N LEU A 40 9.07 17.10 -1.03
CA LEU A 40 8.20 17.73 -0.03
C LEU A 40 8.33 17.05 1.33
N VAL A 41 8.34 15.71 1.38
CA VAL A 41 8.56 14.95 2.62
C VAL A 41 9.90 15.31 3.24
N ALA A 42 10.97 15.32 2.46
CA ALA A 42 12.30 15.68 2.95
C ALA A 42 12.32 17.09 3.55
N VAL A 43 11.74 18.08 2.86
CA VAL A 43 11.69 19.47 3.34
C VAL A 43 10.89 19.59 4.64
N VAL A 44 9.68 19.03 4.70
CA VAL A 44 8.83 19.12 5.89
C VAL A 44 9.45 18.36 7.06
N ALA A 45 10.00 17.17 6.82
CA ALA A 45 10.67 16.39 7.84
C ALA A 45 11.93 17.09 8.37
N SER A 46 12.74 17.71 7.51
CA SER A 46 13.88 18.52 7.95
C SER A 46 13.44 19.76 8.73
N ALA A 47 12.35 20.42 8.33
CA ALA A 47 11.80 21.55 9.06
C ALA A 47 11.30 21.14 10.46
N LEU A 48 10.63 19.99 10.58
CA LEU A 48 10.23 19.44 11.87
C LEU A 48 11.45 19.09 12.74
N LEU A 49 12.45 18.42 12.17
CA LEU A 49 13.66 18.01 12.89
C LEU A 49 14.44 19.19 13.49
N VAL A 50 14.40 20.36 12.85
CA VAL A 50 15.09 21.56 13.33
C VAL A 50 14.18 22.44 14.19
N GLY A 51 12.88 22.49 13.88
CA GLY A 51 11.94 23.44 14.44
C GLY A 51 11.03 22.90 15.55
N TYR A 52 11.07 21.60 15.82
CA TYR A 52 10.21 20.96 16.82
C TYR A 52 10.99 19.91 17.63
N ASP A 53 10.82 19.98 18.95
CA ASP A 53 11.31 18.98 19.89
C ASP A 53 10.08 18.41 20.60
N SER A 54 9.80 17.13 20.37
CA SER A 54 8.68 16.45 21.02
C SER A 54 8.91 16.17 22.51
N GLY A 55 10.13 16.39 23.02
CA GLY A 55 10.54 16.07 24.39
C GLY A 55 10.62 14.57 24.68
N ARG A 56 10.54 13.73 23.65
CA ARG A 56 10.60 12.26 23.77
C ARG A 56 12.03 11.78 23.69
N GLU A 57 12.41 10.86 24.58
CA GLU A 57 13.73 10.24 24.53
C GLU A 57 13.85 9.28 23.33
N LEU A 58 14.94 9.44 22.58
CA LEU A 58 15.25 8.55 21.47
C LEU A 58 16.02 7.31 21.95
N SER A 59 15.40 6.14 21.86
CA SER A 59 16.11 4.86 21.98
C SER A 59 16.55 4.38 20.60
N PRO A 60 17.87 4.27 20.32
CA PRO A 60 18.36 3.78 19.03
C PRO A 60 17.88 2.36 18.71
N LEU A 61 17.79 1.51 19.74
CA LEU A 61 17.28 0.14 19.59
C LEU A 61 15.82 0.13 19.14
N LEU A 62 14.98 0.97 19.77
CA LEU A 62 13.57 1.08 19.40
C LEU A 62 13.39 1.64 17.98
N LEU A 63 14.17 2.65 17.62
CA LEU A 63 14.18 3.23 16.27
C LEU A 63 14.49 2.15 15.23
N VAL A 64 15.60 1.42 15.40
CA VAL A 64 16.00 0.35 14.47
C VAL A 64 14.94 -0.76 14.42
N ALA A 65 14.39 -1.15 15.56
CA ALA A 65 13.37 -2.18 15.64
C ALA A 65 12.07 -1.78 14.92
N LEU A 66 11.61 -0.53 15.08
CA LEU A 66 10.42 0.00 14.41
C LEU A 66 10.64 0.19 12.91
N VAL A 67 11.79 0.74 12.47
CA VAL A 67 12.12 0.89 11.05
C VAL A 67 12.24 -0.48 10.36
N GLY A 68 12.88 -1.45 11.01
CA GLY A 68 12.98 -2.82 10.51
C GLY A 68 11.60 -3.51 10.43
N SER A 69 10.78 -3.36 11.48
CA SER A 69 9.42 -3.89 11.50
C SER A 69 8.54 -3.27 10.42
N TYR A 70 8.66 -1.97 10.21
CA TYR A 70 7.96 -1.25 9.15
C TYR A 70 8.38 -1.79 7.78
N ALA A 71 9.68 -1.96 7.53
CA ALA A 71 10.18 -2.51 6.27
C ALA A 71 9.68 -3.93 6.00
N LEU A 72 9.58 -4.77 7.03
CA LEU A 72 8.99 -6.10 6.93
C LEU A 72 7.49 -6.02 6.61
N ALA A 73 6.74 -5.16 7.32
CA ALA A 73 5.30 -4.96 7.11
C ALA A 73 4.97 -4.37 5.74
N TYR A 74 5.84 -3.50 5.22
CA TYR A 74 5.75 -2.93 3.87
C TYR A 74 5.82 -4.00 2.77
N ASN A 75 6.51 -5.12 3.04
CA ASN A 75 6.58 -6.27 2.14
C ASN A 75 5.40 -7.27 2.31
N VAL A 76 4.45 -6.96 3.20
CA VAL A 76 3.22 -7.74 3.40
C VAL A 76 2.09 -7.07 2.64
N GLU A 77 1.95 -7.45 1.37
CA GLU A 77 0.93 -6.92 0.47
C GLU A 77 -0.31 -7.80 0.41
N PHE A 78 -1.49 -7.18 0.49
CA PHE A 78 -2.78 -7.83 0.28
C PHE A 78 -3.38 -7.29 -1.00
N GLU A 79 -3.91 -8.19 -1.84
CA GLU A 79 -4.65 -7.75 -3.01
C GLU A 79 -6.05 -7.21 -2.61
N VAL A 80 -7.10 -7.90 -2.22
CA VAL A 80 -8.44 -7.30 -1.95
C VAL A 80 -9.03 -6.54 -3.16
N GLY A 81 -9.81 -7.25 -3.98
CA GLY A 81 -10.35 -6.68 -5.21
C GLY A 81 -9.25 -6.23 -6.19
N PRO A 82 -9.41 -5.08 -6.87
CA PRO A 82 -8.38 -4.50 -7.74
C PRO A 82 -7.31 -3.70 -7.00
N GLY A 83 -7.53 -3.42 -5.70
CA GLY A 83 -6.64 -2.60 -4.90
C GLY A 83 -5.41 -3.37 -4.44
N LEU A 84 -4.48 -2.66 -3.81
CA LEU A 84 -3.37 -3.24 -3.08
C LEU A 84 -3.21 -2.48 -1.77
N ALA A 85 -3.12 -3.22 -0.66
CA ALA A 85 -2.87 -2.68 0.67
C ALA A 85 -1.60 -3.31 1.25
N VAL A 86 -0.96 -2.62 2.18
CA VAL A 86 0.22 -3.12 2.91
C VAL A 86 -0.05 -3.15 4.41
N ALA A 87 0.67 -3.97 5.17
CA ALA A 87 0.45 -4.13 6.61
C ALA A 87 1.14 -3.06 7.48
N THR A 88 1.60 -1.96 6.89
CA THR A 88 2.46 -0.97 7.55
C THR A 88 1.77 -0.25 8.71
N GLU A 89 0.44 -0.09 8.65
CA GLU A 89 -0.34 0.60 9.68
C GLU A 89 -0.16 -0.03 11.08
N LEU A 90 0.06 -1.35 11.16
CA LEU A 90 0.37 -2.06 12.41
C LEU A 90 1.61 -1.52 13.13
N VAL A 91 2.56 -0.98 12.38
CA VAL A 91 3.84 -0.45 12.89
C VAL A 91 3.86 1.08 12.85
N PHE A 92 3.23 1.67 11.84
CA PHE A 92 3.18 3.12 11.67
C PHE A 92 2.48 3.83 12.84
N VAL A 93 1.33 3.31 13.31
CA VAL A 93 0.63 3.91 14.45
C VAL A 93 1.51 3.91 15.71
N PRO A 94 2.17 2.80 16.10
CA PRO A 94 3.15 2.83 17.18
C PRO A 94 4.29 3.84 16.97
N MET A 95 4.81 3.99 15.75
CA MET A 95 5.87 4.97 15.47
C MET A 95 5.42 6.39 15.84
N LEU A 96 4.16 6.76 15.62
CA LEU A 96 3.62 8.08 15.98
C LEU A 96 3.64 8.35 17.49
N PHE A 97 3.58 7.33 18.34
CA PHE A 97 3.49 7.50 19.79
C PHE A 97 4.78 7.12 20.52
N LEU A 98 5.65 6.32 19.92
CA LEU A 98 6.85 5.79 20.55
C LEU A 98 8.15 6.47 20.10
N LEU A 99 8.17 7.09 18.92
CA LEU A 99 9.32 7.86 18.45
C LEU A 99 9.12 9.36 18.72
N PRO A 100 10.22 10.13 18.78
CA PRO A 100 10.13 11.58 18.61
C PRO A 100 9.42 11.91 17.30
N LEU A 101 8.38 12.75 17.36
CA LEU A 101 7.47 12.99 16.23
C LEU A 101 8.20 13.56 15.01
N GLU A 102 9.19 14.41 15.25
CA GLU A 102 10.06 15.03 14.27
C GLU A 102 10.89 14.01 13.47
N LEU A 103 11.10 12.80 14.00
CA LEU A 103 11.81 11.71 13.32
C LEU A 103 10.88 10.75 12.58
N VAL A 104 9.57 10.77 12.84
CA VAL A 104 8.65 9.78 12.29
C VAL A 104 8.63 9.79 10.75
N PRO A 105 8.50 10.93 10.05
CA PRO A 105 8.48 10.91 8.58
C PRO A 105 9.77 10.37 7.96
N LEU A 106 10.92 10.70 8.55
CA LEU A 106 12.23 10.17 8.11
C LEU A 106 12.33 8.66 8.37
N SER A 107 11.80 8.20 9.49
CA SER A 107 11.79 6.78 9.86
C SER A 107 10.89 5.97 8.92
N VAL A 108 9.75 6.52 8.52
CA VAL A 108 8.86 5.94 7.49
C VAL A 108 9.58 5.88 6.15
N ALA A 109 10.19 6.99 5.71
CA ALA A 109 10.95 7.01 4.46
C ALA A 109 12.09 5.97 4.46
N ALA A 110 12.83 5.84 5.58
CA ALA A 110 13.85 4.82 5.75
C ALA A 110 13.28 3.39 5.70
N GLY A 111 12.13 3.16 6.34
CA GLY A 111 11.43 1.87 6.30
C GLY A 111 10.97 1.49 4.89
N VAL A 112 10.42 2.44 4.13
CA VAL A 112 10.06 2.25 2.71
C VAL A 112 11.31 1.93 1.88
N MET A 113 12.41 2.68 2.05
CA MET A 113 13.65 2.40 1.32
C MET A 113 14.22 1.02 1.65
N LEU A 114 14.26 0.64 2.92
CA LEU A 114 14.71 -0.67 3.36
C LEU A 114 13.80 -1.78 2.79
N GLY A 115 12.48 -1.59 2.83
CA GLY A 115 11.52 -2.51 2.23
C GLY A 115 11.75 -2.70 0.73
N ASN A 116 12.06 -1.63 0.01
CA ASN A 116 12.39 -1.67 -1.41
C ASN A 116 13.71 -2.40 -1.71
N VAL A 117 14.72 -2.28 -0.84
CA VAL A 117 15.96 -3.06 -0.98
C VAL A 117 15.69 -4.56 -0.85
N LEU A 118 14.78 -4.96 0.04
CA LEU A 118 14.35 -6.36 0.16
C LEU A 118 13.64 -6.84 -1.13
N GLU A 119 12.72 -6.05 -1.69
CA GLU A 119 12.07 -6.39 -2.96
C GLU A 119 13.04 -6.44 -4.14
N LEU A 120 14.06 -5.57 -4.16
CA LEU A 120 15.10 -5.56 -5.18
C LEU A 120 15.96 -6.81 -5.09
N ALA A 121 16.35 -7.23 -3.87
CA ALA A 121 17.10 -8.46 -3.63
C ALA A 121 16.29 -9.71 -4.02
N GLU A 122 14.97 -9.67 -3.87
CA GLU A 122 14.05 -10.72 -4.32
C GLU A 122 13.74 -10.65 -5.84
N GLY A 123 14.30 -9.66 -6.57
CA GLY A 123 14.09 -9.50 -8.02
C GLY A 123 12.69 -9.01 -8.42
N LYS A 124 11.90 -8.51 -7.47
CA LYS A 124 10.50 -8.08 -7.69
C LYS A 124 10.38 -6.69 -8.30
N ILE A 125 11.38 -5.83 -8.10
CA ILE A 125 11.40 -4.45 -8.60
C ILE A 125 12.74 -4.10 -9.25
N ARG A 126 12.73 -3.07 -10.10
CA ARG A 126 13.93 -2.50 -10.72
C ARG A 126 14.49 -1.38 -9.84
N LEU A 127 15.81 -1.17 -9.87
CA LEU A 127 16.50 -0.11 -9.11
C LEU A 127 15.90 1.29 -9.35
N GLU A 128 15.53 1.59 -10.60
CA GLU A 128 14.87 2.85 -11.00
C GLU A 128 13.57 3.15 -10.22
N ARG A 129 12.90 2.12 -9.66
CA ARG A 129 11.66 2.28 -8.88
C ARG A 129 11.89 2.60 -7.41
N VAL A 130 13.09 2.37 -6.88
CA VAL A 130 13.38 2.60 -5.45
C VAL A 130 13.17 4.07 -5.09
N LEU A 131 13.76 4.99 -5.86
CA LEU A 131 13.57 6.42 -5.68
C LEU A 131 12.12 6.87 -5.97
N GLY A 132 11.45 6.18 -6.89
CA GLY A 132 10.06 6.41 -7.24
C GLY A 132 9.08 6.21 -6.07
N ARG A 133 9.45 5.43 -5.07
CA ARG A 133 8.60 5.08 -3.93
C ARG A 133 8.84 5.94 -2.69
N LEU A 134 9.85 6.82 -2.69
CA LEU A 134 10.12 7.69 -1.55
C LEU A 134 8.97 8.67 -1.28
N GLY A 135 8.23 9.04 -2.33
CA GLY A 135 7.00 9.82 -2.21
C GLY A 135 5.93 9.15 -1.35
N GLU A 136 5.90 7.83 -1.25
CA GLU A 136 4.90 7.10 -0.45
C GLU A 136 4.94 7.50 1.02
N ALA A 137 6.07 7.98 1.56
CA ALA A 137 6.14 8.48 2.93
C ALA A 137 5.29 9.76 3.18
N THR A 138 4.72 10.39 2.14
CA THR A 138 3.92 11.62 2.25
C THR A 138 2.72 11.47 3.17
N TYR A 139 2.09 10.29 3.23
CA TYR A 139 0.95 10.06 4.11
C TYR A 139 1.29 10.28 5.60
N SER A 140 2.55 10.07 5.98
CA SER A 140 3.00 10.20 7.38
C SER A 140 2.99 11.64 7.90
N LEU A 141 3.04 12.64 7.02
CA LEU A 141 3.08 14.05 7.40
C LEU A 141 1.78 14.49 8.09
N GLY A 142 0.63 14.01 7.60
CA GLY A 142 -0.68 14.39 8.15
C GLY A 142 -0.83 14.06 9.65
N PRO A 143 -0.70 12.79 10.06
CA PRO A 143 -0.75 12.38 11.46
C PRO A 143 0.27 13.09 12.34
N VAL A 144 1.50 13.25 11.85
CA VAL A 144 2.58 13.93 12.60
C VAL A 144 2.20 15.38 12.87
N LEU A 145 1.74 16.12 11.87
CA LEU A 145 1.31 17.51 12.04
C LEU A 145 0.12 17.65 13.00
N VAL A 146 -0.85 16.71 12.95
CA VAL A 146 -1.98 16.68 13.89
C VAL A 146 -1.50 16.44 15.32
N LEU A 147 -0.61 15.48 15.53
CA LEU A 147 -0.09 15.16 16.87
C LEU A 147 0.82 16.26 17.41
N VAL A 148 1.62 16.90 16.56
CA VAL A 148 2.40 18.11 16.90
C VAL A 148 1.47 19.23 17.37
N ALA A 149 0.40 19.50 16.60
CA ALA A 149 -0.60 20.51 16.96
C ALA A 149 -1.37 20.18 18.25
N ALA A 150 -1.52 18.89 18.57
CA ALA A 150 -2.12 18.41 19.81
C ALA A 150 -1.15 18.39 21.01
N GLY A 151 0.11 18.83 20.84
CA GLY A 151 1.10 18.86 21.91
C GLY A 151 1.80 17.52 22.15
N ALA A 152 1.94 16.69 21.12
CA ALA A 152 2.61 15.38 21.15
C ALA A 152 2.12 14.41 22.24
N PRO A 153 0.79 14.24 22.42
CA PRO A 153 0.25 13.42 23.51
C PRO A 153 0.78 11.98 23.43
N THR A 154 0.94 11.34 24.58
CA THR A 154 1.22 9.89 24.61
C THR A 154 0.01 9.12 24.09
N ALA A 155 0.19 7.84 23.74
CA ALA A 155 -0.93 7.00 23.29
C ALA A 155 -2.07 6.91 24.32
N ARG A 156 -1.76 7.03 25.62
CA ARG A 156 -2.76 6.96 26.70
C ARG A 156 -3.50 8.28 26.91
N ASP A 157 -2.83 9.39 26.66
CA ASP A 157 -3.37 10.74 26.88
C ASP A 157 -4.04 11.32 25.63
N ALA A 158 -3.80 10.72 24.46
CA ALA A 158 -4.37 11.17 23.20
C ALA A 158 -5.90 11.02 23.22
N ALA A 159 -6.61 12.14 23.09
CA ALA A 159 -8.06 12.13 22.96
C ALA A 159 -8.48 11.35 21.70
N PRO A 160 -9.57 10.55 21.76
CA PRO A 160 -10.02 9.76 20.61
C PRO A 160 -10.20 10.59 19.32
N LEU A 161 -10.67 11.83 19.45
CA LEU A 161 -10.83 12.75 18.32
C LEU A 161 -9.48 13.10 17.66
N VAL A 162 -8.40 13.27 18.43
CA VAL A 162 -7.07 13.55 17.88
C VAL A 162 -6.57 12.36 17.06
N VAL A 163 -6.78 11.14 17.54
CA VAL A 163 -6.40 9.92 16.82
C VAL A 163 -7.20 9.78 15.52
N LEU A 164 -8.51 10.05 15.54
CA LEU A 164 -9.36 10.02 14.35
C LEU A 164 -8.96 11.10 13.33
N VAL A 165 -8.65 12.32 13.80
CA VAL A 165 -8.19 13.41 12.93
C VAL A 165 -6.81 13.11 12.35
N ALA A 166 -5.91 12.47 13.11
CA ALA A 166 -4.62 12.03 12.62
C ALA A 166 -4.78 10.99 11.49
N LEU A 167 -5.63 9.98 11.70
CA LEU A 167 -5.93 8.97 10.68
C LEU A 167 -6.58 9.59 9.42
N ALA A 168 -7.53 10.52 9.60
CA ALA A 168 -8.13 11.25 8.49
C ALA A 168 -7.10 12.11 7.73
N ALA A 169 -6.15 12.72 8.45
CA ALA A 169 -5.05 13.47 7.85
C ALA A 169 -4.10 12.55 7.06
N GLN A 170 -3.85 11.32 7.52
CA GLN A 170 -3.10 10.33 6.73
C GLN A 170 -3.77 10.06 5.39
N PHE A 171 -5.07 9.76 5.38
CA PHE A 171 -5.80 9.51 4.13
C PHE A 171 -5.85 10.72 3.21
N ALA A 172 -5.96 11.93 3.77
CA ALA A 172 -5.91 13.16 2.99
C ALA A 172 -4.54 13.34 2.30
N PHE A 173 -3.44 13.14 3.03
CA PHE A 173 -2.09 13.26 2.46
C PHE A 173 -1.78 12.15 1.46
N ASP A 174 -2.23 10.92 1.72
CA ASP A 174 -2.12 9.81 0.79
C ASP A 174 -2.90 10.09 -0.52
N PHE A 175 -4.14 10.59 -0.40
CA PHE A 175 -4.93 11.00 -1.55
C PHE A 175 -4.25 12.11 -2.37
N VAL A 176 -3.69 13.13 -1.71
CA VAL A 176 -2.96 14.22 -2.36
C VAL A 176 -1.72 13.69 -3.08
N HIS A 177 -0.97 12.79 -2.44
CA HIS A 177 0.17 12.13 -3.06
C HIS A 177 -0.26 11.35 -4.31
N ALA A 178 -1.21 10.41 -4.16
CA ALA A 178 -1.67 9.55 -5.24
C ALA A 178 -2.23 10.35 -6.42
N SER A 179 -3.02 11.40 -6.13
CA SER A 179 -3.58 12.30 -7.14
C SER A 179 -2.50 13.08 -7.89
N SER A 180 -1.55 13.66 -7.16
CA SER A 180 -0.46 14.45 -7.74
C SER A 180 0.45 13.57 -8.58
N HIS A 181 0.83 12.40 -8.04
CA HIS A 181 1.68 11.44 -8.71
C HIS A 181 1.04 10.97 -10.03
N THR A 182 -0.23 10.57 -9.97
CA THR A 182 -0.98 10.10 -11.15
C THR A 182 -1.16 11.18 -12.21
N LYS A 183 -1.50 12.41 -11.78
CA LYS A 183 -1.66 13.54 -12.70
C LYS A 183 -0.36 13.87 -13.43
N ILE A 184 0.77 13.89 -12.73
CA ILE A 184 2.08 14.19 -13.32
C ILE A 184 2.58 13.03 -14.19
N ALA A 185 2.48 11.80 -13.70
CA ALA A 185 3.01 10.62 -14.38
C ALA A 185 2.21 10.24 -15.62
N LEU A 186 0.88 10.30 -15.56
CA LEU A 186 -0.03 9.69 -16.54
C LEU A 186 -1.06 10.66 -17.12
N GLY A 187 -1.17 11.90 -16.63
CA GLY A 187 -2.16 12.87 -17.10
C GLY A 187 -3.61 12.47 -16.80
N MET A 188 -3.82 11.49 -15.92
CA MET A 188 -5.11 10.89 -15.64
C MET A 188 -5.87 11.60 -14.51
N SER A 189 -7.19 11.49 -14.53
CA SER A 189 -8.08 12.03 -13.49
C SER A 189 -7.97 11.23 -12.18
N PRO A 190 -7.88 11.90 -11.00
CA PRO A 190 -7.80 11.23 -9.69
C PRO A 190 -8.98 10.32 -9.36
N ARG A 191 -10.16 10.58 -9.95
CA ARG A 191 -11.40 9.86 -9.65
C ARG A 191 -11.33 8.36 -9.98
N MET A 192 -10.42 7.97 -10.88
CA MET A 192 -10.29 6.58 -11.32
C MET A 192 -9.66 5.67 -10.25
N PHE A 193 -8.94 6.24 -9.28
CA PHE A 193 -8.17 5.47 -8.28
C PHE A 193 -8.73 5.59 -6.86
N VAL A 194 -9.77 6.40 -6.64
CA VAL A 194 -10.41 6.56 -5.32
C VAL A 194 -10.93 5.21 -4.80
N ARG A 195 -11.45 4.36 -5.70
CA ARG A 195 -11.90 3.02 -5.32
C ARG A 195 -10.73 2.18 -4.81
N ASP A 196 -9.60 2.20 -5.50
CA ASP A 196 -8.42 1.40 -5.12
C ASP A 196 -7.82 1.91 -3.80
N LEU A 197 -7.74 3.23 -3.62
CA LEU A 197 -7.31 3.86 -2.36
C LEU A 197 -8.25 3.53 -1.20
N SER A 198 -9.57 3.49 -1.43
CA SER A 198 -10.54 3.19 -0.36
C SER A 198 -10.35 1.80 0.24
N ILE A 199 -9.82 0.85 -0.53
CA ILE A 199 -9.49 -0.49 -0.05
C ILE A 199 -8.29 -0.45 0.88
N ALA A 200 -7.23 0.27 0.50
CA ALA A 200 -6.07 0.50 1.37
C ALA A 200 -6.49 1.21 2.66
N TRP A 201 -7.30 2.27 2.57
CA TRP A 201 -7.78 3.01 3.74
C TRP A 201 -8.67 2.16 4.66
N ALA A 202 -9.47 1.23 4.10
CA ALA A 202 -10.26 0.31 4.91
C ALA A 202 -9.38 -0.68 5.68
N VAL A 203 -8.31 -1.19 5.05
CA VAL A 203 -7.31 -2.03 5.73
C VAL A 203 -6.60 -1.24 6.82
N ASP A 204 -6.15 -0.03 6.52
CA ASP A 204 -5.50 0.85 7.51
C ASP A 204 -6.45 1.15 8.68
N CYS A 205 -7.72 1.48 8.41
CA CYS A 205 -8.74 1.67 9.46
C CYS A 205 -8.91 0.43 10.36
N ALA A 206 -8.77 -0.77 9.80
CA ALA A 206 -8.89 -2.01 10.56
C ALA A 206 -7.62 -2.32 11.38
N LEU A 207 -6.44 -1.93 10.88
CA LEU A 207 -5.16 -2.17 11.53
C LEU A 207 -4.80 -1.09 12.55
N ALA A 208 -5.26 0.16 12.34
CA ALA A 208 -4.94 1.30 13.20
C ALA A 208 -5.29 1.09 14.68
N PRO A 209 -6.46 0.52 15.05
CA PRO A 209 -6.76 0.19 16.45
C PRO A 209 -5.79 -0.82 17.07
N ILE A 210 -5.29 -1.77 16.28
CA ILE A 210 -4.32 -2.79 16.75
C ILE A 210 -2.97 -2.12 16.98
N GLY A 211 -2.51 -1.29 16.04
CA GLY A 211 -1.30 -0.49 16.20
C GLY A 211 -1.39 0.49 17.38
N PHE A 212 -2.55 1.13 17.56
CA PHE A 212 -2.79 2.01 18.70
C PHE A 212 -2.75 1.26 20.03
N LEU A 213 -3.37 0.07 20.10
CA LEU A 213 -3.29 -0.80 21.28
C LEU A 213 -1.86 -1.24 21.57
N ALA A 214 -1.07 -1.55 20.55
CA ALA A 214 0.36 -1.85 20.71
C ALA A 214 1.14 -0.65 21.25
N ALA A 215 0.83 0.57 20.81
CA ALA A 215 1.41 1.80 21.34
C ALA A 215 1.06 2.02 22.83
N VAL A 216 -0.21 1.80 23.22
CA VAL A 216 -0.67 1.89 24.61
C VAL A 216 -0.03 0.82 25.50
N ALA A 217 0.13 -0.38 24.97
CA ALA A 217 0.69 -1.55 25.67
C ALA A 217 2.21 -1.46 25.83
N ALA A 218 2.91 -0.83 24.87
CA ALA A 218 4.36 -0.65 24.93
C ALA A 218 4.80 0.12 26.18
N GLY A 219 4.04 1.13 26.64
CA GLY A 219 4.29 1.81 27.91
C GLY A 219 5.75 2.25 28.07
N GLU A 220 6.39 1.88 29.19
CA GLU A 220 7.81 2.13 29.45
C GLU A 220 8.76 1.17 28.69
N HIS A 221 8.23 0.07 28.14
CA HIS A 221 8.98 -0.96 27.41
C HIS A 221 8.63 -0.94 25.92
N GLY A 222 9.15 0.07 25.21
CA GLY A 222 8.91 0.28 23.78
C GLY A 222 9.06 -0.97 22.89
N ILE A 223 9.90 -1.93 23.27
CA ILE A 223 10.16 -3.16 22.51
C ILE A 223 8.94 -4.09 22.40
N TYR A 224 7.94 -3.99 23.29
CA TYR A 224 6.72 -4.79 23.22
C TYR A 224 5.90 -4.52 21.95
N VAL A 225 6.15 -3.42 21.25
CA VAL A 225 5.59 -3.17 19.92
C VAL A 225 5.89 -4.31 18.94
N LEU A 226 7.00 -5.04 19.11
CA LEU A 226 7.36 -6.16 18.24
C LEU A 226 6.37 -7.35 18.33
N LEU A 227 5.50 -7.37 19.33
CA LEU A 227 4.42 -8.37 19.44
C LEU A 227 3.35 -8.24 18.34
N VAL A 228 3.37 -7.16 17.54
CA VAL A 228 2.55 -7.08 16.32
C VAL A 228 3.13 -7.86 15.14
N LEU A 229 4.42 -8.24 15.19
CA LEU A 229 5.09 -8.94 14.08
C LEU A 229 4.51 -10.33 13.79
N PRO A 230 4.15 -11.17 14.77
CA PRO A 230 3.44 -12.43 14.49
C PRO A 230 2.14 -12.22 13.71
N LEU A 231 1.39 -11.15 13.99
CA LEU A 231 0.19 -10.81 13.24
C LEU A 231 0.54 -10.43 11.78
N ALA A 232 1.57 -9.59 11.58
CA ALA A 232 2.07 -9.28 10.24
C ALA A 232 2.55 -10.54 9.50
N GLY A 233 3.14 -11.51 10.21
CA GLY A 233 3.54 -12.82 9.69
C GLY A 233 2.34 -13.67 9.25
N LEU A 234 1.28 -13.75 10.06
CA LEU A 234 0.05 -14.46 9.72
C LEU A 234 -0.62 -13.84 8.49
N LEU A 235 -0.71 -12.51 8.48
CA LEU A 235 -1.19 -11.73 7.36
C LEU A 235 -0.40 -12.00 6.07
N ARG A 236 0.93 -12.12 6.16
CA ARG A 236 1.80 -12.52 5.05
C ARG A 236 1.46 -13.91 4.51
N THR A 237 1.13 -14.86 5.38
CA THR A 237 0.72 -16.21 4.96
C THR A 237 -0.60 -16.15 4.18
N PHE A 238 -1.61 -15.44 4.70
CA PHE A 238 -2.89 -15.29 3.99
C PHE A 238 -2.77 -14.51 2.68
N ALA A 239 -1.90 -13.51 2.63
CA ALA A 239 -1.57 -12.79 1.40
C ALA A 239 -0.97 -13.72 0.33
N ARG A 240 -0.06 -14.61 0.73
CA ARG A 240 0.57 -15.59 -0.18
C ARG A 240 -0.46 -16.59 -0.72
N GLU A 241 -1.25 -17.22 0.15
CA GLU A 241 -2.34 -18.11 -0.27
C GLU A 241 -3.35 -17.38 -1.17
N ARG A 242 -3.67 -16.13 -0.77
CA ARG A 242 -4.26 -15.05 -1.56
C ARG A 242 -3.90 -15.12 -3.04
N ARG A 243 -2.64 -14.77 -3.27
CA ARG A 243 -2.02 -14.56 -4.57
C ARG A 243 -2.00 -15.87 -5.36
N THR A 244 -1.57 -16.97 -4.75
CA THR A 244 -1.55 -18.29 -5.41
C THR A 244 -2.93 -18.76 -5.86
N ARG A 245 -4.00 -18.49 -5.09
CA ARG A 245 -5.37 -18.81 -5.52
C ARG A 245 -5.81 -17.97 -6.72
N ILE A 246 -5.48 -16.69 -6.74
CA ILE A 246 -5.78 -15.80 -7.88
C ILE A 246 -5.00 -16.26 -9.12
N ASP A 247 -3.73 -16.60 -8.97
CA ASP A 247 -2.88 -17.04 -10.09
C ASP A 247 -3.44 -18.30 -10.76
N HIS A 248 -3.83 -19.32 -9.98
CA HIS A 248 -4.46 -20.51 -10.54
C HIS A 248 -5.82 -20.22 -11.22
N ALA A 249 -6.61 -19.29 -10.67
CA ALA A 249 -7.87 -18.89 -11.28
C ALA A 249 -7.63 -18.19 -12.63
N LEU A 250 -6.63 -17.30 -12.70
CA LEU A 250 -6.23 -16.62 -13.93
C LEU A 250 -5.71 -17.60 -14.98
N GLU A 251 -4.84 -18.55 -14.60
CA GLU A 251 -4.35 -19.60 -15.51
C GLU A 251 -5.48 -20.42 -16.11
N LEU A 252 -6.46 -20.79 -15.28
CA LEU A 252 -7.62 -21.56 -15.72
C LEU A 252 -8.55 -20.73 -16.63
N SER A 253 -8.79 -19.46 -16.30
CA SER A 253 -9.55 -18.50 -17.10
C SER A 253 -8.91 -18.32 -18.49
N HIS A 254 -7.58 -18.14 -18.54
CA HIS A 254 -6.81 -18.07 -19.79
C HIS A 254 -6.92 -19.36 -20.61
N ALA A 255 -6.82 -20.53 -19.97
CA ALA A 255 -6.96 -21.81 -20.65
C ALA A 255 -8.36 -22.02 -21.26
N TYR A 256 -9.42 -21.68 -20.51
CA TYR A 256 -10.80 -21.76 -21.02
C TYR A 256 -11.08 -20.75 -22.14
N ARG A 257 -10.55 -19.52 -22.03
CA ARG A 257 -10.68 -18.51 -23.09
C ARG A 257 -9.97 -18.95 -24.36
N GLY A 258 -8.77 -19.52 -24.24
CA GLY A 258 -8.02 -20.07 -25.36
C GLY A 258 -8.77 -21.20 -26.07
N THR A 259 -9.39 -22.13 -25.33
CA THR A 259 -10.19 -23.20 -25.94
C THR A 259 -11.49 -22.69 -26.56
N ALA A 260 -12.16 -21.71 -25.95
CA ALA A 260 -13.35 -21.07 -26.51
C ALA A 260 -13.04 -20.33 -27.82
N MET A 261 -11.92 -19.59 -27.89
CA MET A 261 -11.46 -18.94 -29.13
C MET A 261 -11.14 -19.96 -30.22
N LEU A 262 -10.42 -21.03 -29.89
CA LEU A 262 -10.12 -22.10 -30.87
C LEU A 262 -11.40 -22.81 -31.37
N LEU A 263 -12.38 -23.05 -30.50
CA LEU A 263 -13.67 -23.60 -30.90
C LEU A 263 -14.46 -22.61 -31.77
N GLY A 264 -14.38 -21.32 -31.48
CA GLY A 264 -14.94 -20.25 -32.32
C GLY A 264 -14.33 -20.25 -33.73
N ASP A 265 -13.00 -20.30 -33.82
CA ASP A 265 -12.26 -20.34 -35.09
C ASP A 265 -12.62 -21.59 -35.92
N VAL A 266 -12.79 -22.75 -35.27
CA VAL A 266 -13.21 -24.00 -35.95
C VAL A 266 -14.64 -23.88 -36.46
N VAL A 267 -15.55 -23.28 -35.70
CA VAL A 267 -16.95 -23.07 -36.12
C VAL A 267 -17.04 -22.04 -37.25
N GLU A 268 -16.23 -20.98 -37.21
CA GLU A 268 -16.15 -19.97 -38.28
C GLU A 268 -15.60 -20.56 -39.60
N ALA A 269 -14.65 -21.50 -39.50
CA ALA A 269 -14.13 -22.22 -40.65
C ALA A 269 -15.14 -23.19 -41.29
N ASP A 270 -16.13 -23.69 -40.52
CA ASP A 270 -17.16 -24.62 -40.99
C ASP A 270 -18.43 -23.90 -41.49
N ASP A 271 -18.86 -22.83 -40.80
CA ASP A 271 -19.94 -21.93 -41.23
C ASP A 271 -19.72 -20.50 -40.70
N ALA A 272 -19.38 -19.60 -41.62
CA ALA A 272 -19.07 -18.19 -41.36
C ALA A 272 -20.24 -17.41 -40.71
N TYR A 273 -21.50 -17.82 -40.94
CA TYR A 273 -22.66 -17.15 -40.33
C TYR A 273 -22.76 -17.46 -38.83
N THR A 274 -22.52 -18.71 -38.42
CA THR A 274 -22.50 -19.12 -37.01
C THR A 274 -21.23 -18.68 -36.25
N GLY A 275 -20.09 -18.52 -36.92
CA GLY A 275 -18.85 -18.01 -36.31
C GLY A 275 -18.96 -16.56 -35.84
N SER A 276 -19.56 -15.68 -36.65
CA SER A 276 -19.76 -14.27 -36.26
C SER A 276 -20.69 -14.10 -35.04
N HIS A 277 -21.68 -14.97 -34.88
CA HIS A 277 -22.64 -14.92 -33.77
C HIS A 277 -22.09 -15.46 -32.44
N SER A 278 -21.06 -16.31 -32.47
CA SER A 278 -20.42 -16.85 -31.25
C SER A 278 -19.36 -15.91 -30.69
N GLN A 279 -18.69 -15.11 -31.53
CA GLN A 279 -17.79 -14.03 -31.09
C GLN A 279 -18.53 -12.94 -30.28
N ASP A 280 -19.75 -12.58 -30.67
CA ASP A 280 -20.57 -11.59 -29.95
C ASP A 280 -20.94 -12.05 -28.53
N VAL A 281 -21.08 -13.36 -28.30
CA VAL A 281 -21.38 -13.90 -26.96
C VAL A 281 -20.15 -13.87 -26.04
N VAL A 282 -18.95 -14.06 -26.61
CA VAL A 282 -17.67 -14.00 -25.86
C VAL A 282 -17.28 -12.55 -25.54
N LEU A 283 -17.68 -11.57 -26.36
CA LEU A 283 -17.44 -10.15 -26.11
C LEU A 283 -18.41 -9.52 -25.10
N LEU A 284 -19.55 -10.19 -24.81
CA LEU A 284 -20.57 -9.75 -23.86
C LEU A 284 -20.46 -10.39 -22.46
N SER A 285 -19.55 -11.36 -22.27
CA SER A 285 -19.29 -12.07 -21.00
C SER A 285 -17.95 -11.70 -20.39
#